data_AF-A0A1W2GMT9-F1
#
_entry.id   AF-A0A1W2GMT9-F1
#
_cell.length_a   1.000
_cell.length_b   1.000
_cell.length_c   1.000
_cell.angle_alpha   90.00
_cell.angle_beta   90.00
_cell.angle_gamma   90.00
#
_symmetry.space_group_name_H-M   'P 1'
#
loop_
_entity.id
_entity.type
_entity.pdbx_description
1 polymer ?
#
loop_
_entity_poly.entity_id
_entity_poly.type
_entity_poly.pdbx_seq_one_letter_code
_entity_poly.pdbx_strand_id
1 'polypeptide(L)'
;MSSFMIAVLVLFSTVFIARIINERALKTLDPEKKSNLIDLFSNFRIYSFGGMIVFLGIYYYIIANHLLPSTIAFSLYFLCVAIFLFFSAYFSRKILVKSNYPTSYINSYLISTVVKFAGFCSFFFLYMNR
;
A
#
# COMPACT_ATOMS: atom_id res chain seq x y z
N MET A 1 4.36 8.32 -25.58
CA MET A 1 3.95 8.52 -24.16
C MET A 1 5.20 8.74 -23.33
N SER A 2 5.19 9.65 -22.37
CA SER A 2 6.33 9.83 -21.46
C SER A 2 6.50 8.60 -20.57
N SER A 3 7.73 8.25 -20.19
CA SER A 3 8.03 7.14 -19.25
C SER A 3 7.24 7.27 -17.95
N PHE A 4 6.99 8.51 -17.51
CA PHE A 4 6.12 8.83 -16.38
C PHE A 4 4.68 8.36 -16.58
N MET A 5 4.07 8.64 -17.74
CA MET A 5 2.70 8.24 -18.04
C MET A 5 2.55 6.71 -18.08
N ILE A 6 3.56 6.00 -18.59
CA ILE A 6 3.61 4.53 -18.56
C ILE A 6 3.68 4.03 -17.10
N ALA A 7 4.57 4.59 -16.27
CA ALA A 7 4.69 4.22 -14.87
C ALA A 7 3.38 4.42 -14.10
N VAL A 8 2.70 5.54 -14.34
CA VAL A 8 1.40 5.86 -13.75
C VAL A 8 0.34 4.84 -14.16
N LEU A 9 0.25 4.48 -15.45
CA LEU A 9 -0.71 3.47 -15.92
C LEU A 9 -0.46 2.10 -15.32
N VAL A 10 0.80 1.68 -15.17
CA VAL A 10 1.17 0.42 -14.52
C VAL A 10 0.73 0.42 -13.05
N LEU A 11 0.97 1.52 -12.33
CA LEU A 11 0.54 1.67 -10.93
C LEU A 11 -0.99 1.60 -10.80
N PHE A 12 -1.74 2.34 -11.61
CA PHE A 12 -3.20 2.32 -11.54
C PHE A 12 -3.77 0.95 -11.91
N SER A 13 -3.23 0.30 -12.94
CA SER A 13 -3.68 -1.03 -13.36
C SER A 13 -3.49 -2.07 -12.26
N THR A 14 -2.33 -2.06 -11.60
CA THR A 14 -2.03 -3.00 -10.50
C THR A 14 -2.89 -2.73 -9.27
N VAL A 15 -3.11 -1.46 -8.91
CA VAL A 15 -4.04 -1.08 -7.83
C VAL A 15 -5.47 -1.55 -8.16
N PHE A 16 -5.91 -1.39 -9.40
CA PHE A 16 -7.23 -1.82 -9.85
C PHE A 16 -7.39 -3.35 -9.79
N ILE A 17 -6.41 -4.11 -10.28
CA ILE A 17 -6.39 -5.57 -10.19
C ILE A 17 -6.42 -6.02 -8.73
N ALA A 18 -5.61 -5.43 -7.86
CA ALA A 18 -5.62 -5.73 -6.45
C ALA A 18 -6.95 -5.40 -5.76
N ARG A 19 -7.65 -4.36 -6.22
CA ARG A 19 -9.00 -4.04 -5.75
C ARG A 19 -9.98 -5.13 -6.14
N ILE A 20 -9.97 -5.59 -7.40
CA ILE A 20 -10.83 -6.68 -7.86
C ILE A 20 -10.62 -7.95 -7.02
N ILE A 21 -9.37 -8.31 -6.74
CA ILE A 21 -9.05 -9.49 -5.92
C ILE A 21 -9.64 -9.34 -4.51
N ASN A 22 -9.47 -8.18 -3.87
CA ASN A 22 -10.04 -7.92 -2.54
C ASN A 22 -11.56 -7.89 -2.53
N GLU A 23 -12.21 -7.30 -3.53
CA GLU A 23 -13.67 -7.28 -3.62
C GLU A 23 -14.23 -8.70 -3.77
N ARG A 24 -13.59 -9.55 -4.59
CA ARG A 24 -13.97 -10.96 -4.71
C ARG A 24 -13.77 -11.71 -3.40
N ALA A 25 -12.66 -11.46 -2.69
CA ALA A 25 -12.40 -12.06 -1.39
C ALA A 25 -13.41 -11.60 -0.32
N LEU A 26 -13.77 -10.32 -0.30
CA LEU A 26 -14.78 -9.81 0.62
C LEU A 26 -16.12 -10.50 0.41
N LYS A 27 -16.51 -10.78 -0.84
CA LYS A 27 -17.77 -11.49 -1.14
C LYS A 27 -17.86 -12.88 -0.53
N THR A 28 -16.74 -13.56 -0.25
CA THR A 28 -16.74 -14.88 0.38
C THR A 28 -16.93 -14.85 1.91
N LEU A 29 -16.94 -13.65 2.51
CA LEU A 29 -17.18 -13.49 3.94
C LEU A 29 -18.66 -13.32 4.26
N ASP A 30 -19.07 -13.90 5.38
CA ASP A 30 -20.38 -13.66 5.98
C ASP A 30 -20.55 -12.19 6.38
N PRO A 31 -21.79 -11.65 6.40
CA PRO A 31 -22.06 -10.26 6.75
C PRO A 31 -21.45 -9.83 8.09
N GLU A 32 -21.49 -10.70 9.09
CA GLU A 32 -20.94 -10.44 10.42
C GLU A 32 -19.40 -10.26 10.37
N LYS A 33 -18.70 -11.14 9.64
CA LYS A 33 -17.24 -11.03 9.43
C LYS A 33 -16.88 -9.77 8.64
N LYS A 34 -17.70 -9.34 7.69
CA LYS A 34 -17.49 -8.06 6.97
C LYS A 34 -17.59 -6.86 7.91
N SER A 35 -18.61 -6.83 8.77
CA SER A 35 -18.79 -5.76 9.75
C SER A 35 -17.61 -5.70 10.70
N ASN A 36 -17.22 -6.84 11.27
CA ASN A 36 -16.09 -6.93 12.20
C ASN A 36 -14.76 -6.48 11.54
N LEU A 37 -14.61 -6.66 10.23
CA LEU A 37 -13.41 -6.19 9.51
C LEU A 37 -13.30 -4.66 9.52
N ILE A 38 -14.43 -3.95 9.42
CA ILE A 38 -14.45 -2.48 9.47
C ILE A 38 -13.96 -2.01 10.85
N ASP A 39 -14.42 -2.67 11.91
CA ASP A 39 -14.09 -2.31 13.28
C ASP A 39 -12.63 -2.64 13.62
N LEU A 40 -12.15 -3.84 13.27
CA LEU A 40 -10.76 -4.27 13.51
C LEU A 40 -9.73 -3.34 12.85
N PHE A 41 -10.04 -2.82 11.67
CA PHE A 41 -9.14 -1.96 10.91
C PHE A 41 -9.45 -0.47 11.07
N SER A 42 -10.43 -0.06 11.87
CA SER A 42 -10.80 1.35 12.07
C SER A 42 -9.61 2.19 12.57
N ASN A 43 -9.03 1.79 13.71
CA ASN A 43 -7.85 2.44 14.28
C ASN A 43 -6.64 2.34 13.36
N PHE A 44 -6.42 1.16 12.76
CA PHE A 44 -5.31 0.95 11.85
C PHE A 44 -5.35 1.89 10.64
N ARG A 45 -6.53 2.13 10.06
CA ARG A 45 -6.71 3.08 8.95
C ARG A 45 -6.31 4.50 9.32
N ILE A 46 -6.68 4.98 10.51
CA ILE A 46 -6.31 6.31 11.00
C ILE A 46 -4.80 6.42 11.17
N TYR A 47 -4.16 5.43 11.81
CA TYR A 47 -2.71 5.40 11.97
C TYR A 47 -1.97 5.31 10.63
N SER A 48 -2.48 4.51 9.68
CA SER A 48 -1.89 4.42 8.34
C SER A 48 -1.99 5.72 7.57
N PHE A 49 -3.14 6.38 7.61
CA PHE A 49 -3.31 7.66 6.94
C PHE A 49 -2.45 8.76 7.59
N GLY A 50 -2.41 8.81 8.92
CA GLY A 50 -1.53 9.73 9.65
C GLY A 50 -0.05 9.51 9.32
N GLY A 51 0.41 8.25 9.28
CA GLY A 51 1.78 7.91 8.89
C GLY A 51 2.13 8.36 7.48
N MET A 52 1.21 8.18 6.51
CA MET A 52 1.41 8.67 5.14
C MET A 52 1.52 10.20 5.08
N ILE A 53 0.68 10.93 5.82
CA ILE A 53 0.77 12.40 5.90
C ILE A 53 2.12 12.83 6.47
N VAL A 54 2.59 12.17 7.52
CA VAL A 54 3.89 12.46 8.13
C VAL A 54 5.03 12.25 7.12
N PHE A 55 5.06 11.13 6.41
CA PHE A 55 6.10 10.91 5.38
C PHE A 55 6.06 11.95 4.27
N LEU A 56 4.86 12.34 3.82
CA LEU A 56 4.68 13.36 2.80
C LEU A 56 5.15 14.73 3.29
N GLY A 57 4.82 15.09 4.53
CA GLY A 57 5.26 16.33 5.17
C GLY A 57 6.78 16.40 5.33
N ILE A 58 7.42 15.31 5.77
CA ILE A 58 8.88 15.20 5.87
C ILE A 58 9.52 15.36 4.49
N TYR A 59 9.01 14.65 3.48
CA TYR A 59 9.52 14.76 2.11
C TYR A 59 9.43 16.20 1.59
N TYR A 60 8.26 16.85 1.74
CA TYR A 60 8.07 18.22 1.29
C TYR A 60 8.99 19.20 2.04
N TYR A 61 9.15 19.02 3.35
CA TYR A 61 10.08 19.83 4.15
C TYR A 61 11.53 19.70 3.68
N ILE A 62 11.99 18.47 3.36
CA ILE A 62 13.33 18.22 2.82
C ILE A 62 13.53 18.95 1.49
N ILE A 63 12.55 18.86 0.58
CA ILE A 63 12.62 19.49 -0.74
C ILE A 63 12.58 21.03 -0.63
N ALA A 64 11.66 21.57 0.18
CA ALA A 64 11.46 23.02 0.32
C ALA A 64 12.67 23.74 0.92
N ASN A 65 13.41 23.07 1.81
CA ASN A 65 14.62 23.62 2.42
C ASN A 65 15.91 23.17 1.70
N HIS A 66 15.79 22.50 0.55
CA HIS A 66 16.92 21.97 -0.23
C HIS A 66 17.92 21.13 0.60
N LEU A 67 17.43 20.40 1.62
CA LEU A 67 18.29 19.64 2.54
C LEU A 67 18.99 18.47 1.86
N LEU A 68 18.39 17.91 0.81
CA LEU A 68 18.92 16.80 0.03
C LEU A 68 18.62 17.01 -1.46
N PRO A 69 19.45 16.44 -2.36
CA PRO A 69 19.12 16.33 -3.77
C PRO A 69 17.78 15.62 -3.96
N SER A 70 16.93 16.12 -4.86
CA SER A 70 15.57 15.63 -5.05
C SER A 70 15.50 14.13 -5.35
N THR A 71 16.50 13.58 -6.05
CA THR A 71 16.62 12.14 -6.33
C THR A 71 16.83 11.32 -5.06
N ILE A 72 17.72 11.75 -4.16
CA ILE A 72 18.00 11.07 -2.89
C ILE A 72 16.79 11.18 -1.96
N ALA A 73 16.20 12.37 -1.85
CA ALA A 73 15.02 12.61 -1.04
C ALA A 73 13.84 11.73 -1.48
N PHE A 74 13.63 11.59 -2.81
CA PHE A 74 12.59 10.74 -3.37
C PHE A 74 12.85 9.24 -3.08
N SER A 75 14.10 8.78 -3.25
CA SER A 75 14.46 7.39 -2.94
C SER A 75 14.27 7.03 -1.47
N LEU A 76 14.65 7.93 -0.56
CA LEU A 76 14.43 7.76 0.89
C LEU A 76 12.94 7.74 1.23
N TYR A 77 12.17 8.70 0.69
CA TYR A 77 10.72 8.73 0.85
C TYR A 77 10.08 7.41 0.40
N PHE A 78 10.44 6.95 -0.81
CA PHE A 78 9.92 5.71 -1.36
C PHE A 78 10.28 4.50 -0.50
N LEU A 79 11.52 4.41 -0.02
CA LEU A 79 11.98 3.35 0.87
C LEU A 79 11.20 3.34 2.20
N CYS A 80 10.99 4.50 2.82
CA CYS A 80 10.19 4.63 4.04
C CYS A 80 8.75 4.16 3.82
N VAL A 81 8.12 4.56 2.71
CA VAL A 81 6.76 4.13 2.35
C VAL A 81 6.71 2.62 2.09
N ALA A 82 7.69 2.05 1.37
CA ALA A 82 7.76 0.62 1.11
C ALA A 82 7.88 -0.19 2.42
N ILE A 83 8.79 0.22 3.32
CA ILE A 83 8.96 -0.41 4.64
C ILE A 83 7.65 -0.32 5.45
N PHE A 84 7.04 0.87 5.46
CA PHE A 84 5.78 1.09 6.17
C PHE A 84 4.64 0.21 5.65
N LEU A 85 4.49 0.10 4.33
CA LEU A 85 3.49 -0.77 3.70
C LEU A 85 3.75 -2.25 4.00
N PHE A 86 5.02 -2.66 4.10
CA PHE A 86 5.41 -4.03 4.41
C PHE A 86 5.01 -4.39 5.84
N PHE A 87 5.37 -3.55 6.81
CA PHE A 87 4.93 -3.72 8.19
C PHE A 87 3.41 -3.69 8.30
N SER A 88 2.75 -2.78 7.59
CA SER A 88 1.29 -2.67 7.56
C SER A 88 0.63 -3.97 7.07
N ALA A 89 1.17 -4.57 6.01
CA ALA A 89 0.72 -5.86 5.49
C ALA A 89 0.94 -7.00 6.50
N TYR A 90 2.10 -7.02 7.13
CA TYR A 90 2.44 -8.01 8.16
C TYR A 90 1.49 -7.93 9.37
N PHE A 91 1.25 -6.73 9.91
CA PHE A 91 0.31 -6.52 11.00
C PHE A 91 -1.11 -6.90 10.60
N SER A 92 -1.55 -6.51 9.40
CA SER A 92 -2.88 -6.87 8.89
C SER A 92 -3.05 -8.38 8.80
N ARG A 93 -2.06 -9.11 8.29
CA ARG A 93 -2.08 -10.59 8.27
C ARG A 93 -2.18 -11.14 9.69
N LYS A 94 -1.38 -10.63 10.64
CA LYS A 94 -1.41 -11.07 12.03
C LYS A 94 -2.78 -10.86 12.68
N ILE A 95 -3.43 -9.72 12.42
CA ILE A 95 -4.78 -9.41 12.88
C ILE A 95 -5.79 -10.40 12.28
N LEU A 96 -5.76 -10.62 10.97
CA LEU A 96 -6.69 -11.54 10.29
C LEU A 96 -6.57 -12.98 10.81
N VAL A 97 -5.34 -13.46 11.03
CA VAL A 97 -5.10 -14.81 11.59
C VAL A 97 -5.62 -14.87 13.03
N LYS A 98 -5.30 -13.88 13.87
CA LYS A 98 -5.73 -13.84 15.28
C LYS A 98 -7.27 -13.77 15.41
N SER A 99 -7.95 -13.14 14.47
CA SER A 99 -9.41 -12.99 14.44
C SER A 99 -10.15 -14.14 13.72
N ASN A 100 -9.47 -15.26 13.45
CA ASN A 100 -10.04 -16.46 12.82
C ASN A 100 -10.77 -16.15 11.51
N TYR A 101 -10.14 -15.36 10.62
CA TYR A 101 -10.63 -15.20 9.25
C TYR A 101 -10.29 -16.43 8.40
N PRO A 102 -11.14 -16.77 7.41
CA PRO A 102 -10.90 -17.93 6.56
C PRO A 102 -9.59 -17.77 5.77
N THR A 103 -8.85 -18.87 5.64
CA THR A 103 -7.55 -18.91 4.96
C THR A 103 -7.66 -18.45 3.49
N SER A 104 -8.77 -18.73 2.83
CA SER A 104 -9.07 -18.26 1.46
C SER A 104 -9.09 -16.73 1.36
N TYR A 105 -9.67 -16.05 2.35
CA TYR A 105 -9.67 -14.59 2.43
C TYR A 105 -8.27 -14.06 2.71
N ILE A 106 -7.55 -14.65 3.67
CA ILE A 106 -6.19 -14.24 4.03
C ILE A 106 -5.25 -14.37 2.83
N ASN A 107 -5.32 -15.47 2.08
CA ASN A 107 -4.51 -15.68 0.88
C ASN A 107 -4.84 -14.65 -0.19
N SER A 108 -6.12 -14.39 -0.44
CA SER A 108 -6.54 -13.38 -1.41
C SER A 108 -6.06 -11.97 -1.02
N TYR A 109 -6.13 -11.63 0.28
CA TYR A 109 -5.59 -10.40 0.82
C TYR A 109 -4.08 -10.29 0.58
N LEU A 110 -3.32 -11.36 0.83
CA LEU A 110 -1.87 -11.39 0.59
C LEU A 110 -1.53 -11.26 -0.89
N ILE A 111 -2.23 -11.97 -1.77
CA ILE A 111 -2.05 -11.86 -3.22
C ILE A 111 -2.32 -10.43 -3.66
N SER A 112 -3.42 -9.80 -3.23
CA SER A 112 -3.72 -8.40 -3.55
C SER A 112 -2.62 -7.45 -3.06
N THR A 113 -2.00 -7.77 -1.92
CA THR A 113 -0.95 -6.96 -1.31
C THR A 113 0.35 -7.09 -2.08
N VAL A 114 0.71 -8.29 -2.51
CA VAL A 114 1.84 -8.54 -3.41
C VAL A 114 1.64 -7.83 -4.74
N VAL A 115 0.45 -7.87 -5.33
CA VAL A 115 0.14 -7.16 -6.58
C VAL A 115 0.31 -5.64 -6.42
N LYS A 116 -0.18 -5.06 -5.30
CA LYS A 116 0.05 -3.64 -4.99
C LYS A 116 1.52 -3.30 -4.83
N PHE A 117 2.28 -4.15 -4.13
CA PHE A 117 3.72 -3.98 -3.95
C PHE A 117 4.47 -4.05 -5.27
N ALA A 118 4.13 -5.01 -6.14
CA ALA A 118 4.71 -5.12 -7.46
C ALA A 118 4.47 -3.84 -8.27
N GLY A 119 3.23 -3.33 -8.27
CA GLY A 119 2.89 -2.05 -8.91
C GLY A 119 3.70 -0.87 -8.38
N PHE A 120 3.83 -0.77 -7.05
CA PHE A 120 4.61 0.27 -6.39
C PHE A 120 6.09 0.20 -6.76
N CYS A 121 6.70 -0.99 -6.73
CA CYS A 121 8.09 -1.21 -7.13
C CYS A 121 8.32 -0.92 -8.62
N SER A 122 7.41 -1.35 -9.50
CA SER A 122 7.49 -1.06 -10.93
C SER A 122 7.40 0.44 -11.22
N PHE A 123 6.53 1.17 -10.53
CA PHE A 123 6.44 2.62 -10.64
C PHE A 123 7.77 3.30 -10.29
N PHE A 124 8.37 2.92 -9.16
CA PHE A 124 9.64 3.48 -8.73
C PHE A 124 10.78 3.21 -9.70
N PHE A 125 10.89 1.97 -10.16
CA PHE A 125 11.91 1.59 -11.13
C PHE A 125 11.80 2.37 -12.43
N LEU A 126 10.58 2.50 -12.97
CA LEU A 126 10.32 3.25 -14.20
C LEU A 126 10.52 4.76 -14.02
N TYR A 127 10.24 5.29 -12.82
CA TYR A 127 10.47 6.70 -12.51
C TYR A 127 11.96 7.02 -12.37
N MET A 128 12.75 6.14 -11.74
CA MET A 128 14.20 6.31 -11.57
C MET A 128 14.98 6.21 -12.88
N ASN A 129 14.49 5.44 -13.85
CA ASN A 129 15.10 5.27 -15.16
C ASN A 129 14.69 6.33 -16.21
N ARG A 130 14.08 7.44 -15.78
CA ARG A 130 13.73 8.58 -16.63
C ARG A 130 14.82 9.63 -16.60
#